data_AF-A0A2K5ARP8-F1
#
_entry.id   AF-A0A2K5ARP8-F1
#
_cell.length_a   1.000
_cell.length_b   1.000
_cell.length_c   1.000
_cell.angle_alpha   90.00
_cell.angle_beta   90.00
_cell.angle_gamma   90.00
#
_symmetry.space_group_name_H-M   'P 1'
#
loop_
_entity.id
_entity.type
_entity.pdbx_description
1 polymer ?
#
loop_
_entity_poly.entity_id
_entity_poly.type
_entity_poly.pdbx_seq_one_letter_code
_entity_poly.pdbx_strand_id
1 'polypeptide(L)'
;MIVAELILARKGLELVLVMVIAVVVGLLLVSSTAVTSYHAYAQDLSIDEDLTLITSIEEIRGHLMQALNNKSIGNNDMAVAHAGHPAAEYLAEIAPIIEKKNPELINELRDKLVKLPSKVPSISYDELRIEIDAIDALLEDASNLIRDENKGSVQFWLEVTKTLLEHAKDEYEEGVEEEGKVSSAVEYEDAQAFVARAEHVFTSKIKGNVGSDIGVVIERFFSDVKMAMDEKRSADRIKELVDGVIPVIPEFPVNLMLVFVGVVVSAILVSRVMPMGSKMKI
;
A
#
# COMPACT_ATOMS: atom_id res chain seq x y z
N MET A 1 30.89 -45.39 48.01
CA MET A 1 30.22 -45.57 46.71
C MET A 1 29.31 -44.39 46.37
N ILE A 2 28.40 -43.99 47.27
CA ILE A 2 27.42 -42.91 47.07
C ILE A 2 28.05 -41.53 46.76
N VAL A 3 29.19 -41.19 47.37
CA VAL A 3 29.87 -39.89 47.15
C VAL A 3 30.48 -39.79 45.74
N ALA A 4 30.92 -40.91 45.15
CA ALA A 4 31.49 -40.92 43.82
C ALA A 4 30.41 -40.74 42.73
N GLU A 5 29.24 -41.36 42.92
CA GLU A 5 28.09 -41.21 42.02
C GLU A 5 27.53 -39.78 42.03
N LEU A 6 27.48 -39.11 43.19
CA LEU A 6 27.05 -37.71 43.28
C LEU A 6 28.01 -36.75 42.54
N ILE A 7 29.32 -37.01 42.60
CA ILE A 7 30.34 -36.19 41.93
C ILE A 7 30.27 -36.38 40.41
N LEU A 8 30.02 -37.61 39.93
CA LEU A 8 29.82 -37.88 38.50
C LEU A 8 28.53 -37.24 37.97
N ALA A 9 27.43 -37.31 38.72
CA ALA A 9 26.16 -36.67 38.34
C ALA A 9 26.28 -35.14 38.25
N ARG A 10 26.98 -34.52 39.19
CA ARG A 10 27.25 -33.07 39.18
C ARG A 10 28.12 -32.65 37.99
N LYS A 11 29.18 -33.40 37.69
CA LYS A 11 30.05 -33.14 36.52
C LYS A 11 29.31 -33.33 35.20
N GLY A 12 28.40 -34.31 35.12
CA GLY A 12 27.53 -34.51 33.96
C GLY A 12 26.57 -33.33 33.74
N LEU A 13 25.98 -32.81 34.82
CA LEU A 13 25.07 -31.66 34.75
C LEU A 13 25.79 -30.35 34.36
N GLU A 14 26.99 -30.12 34.90
CA GLU A 14 27.82 -28.97 34.53
C GLU A 14 28.25 -29.04 33.04
N LEU A 15 28.55 -30.23 32.52
CA LEU A 15 28.91 -30.43 31.10
C LEU A 15 27.73 -30.16 30.16
N VAL A 16 26.53 -30.61 30.53
CA VAL A 16 25.29 -30.35 29.76
C VAL A 16 24.96 -28.86 29.76
N LEU A 17 25.10 -28.17 30.90
CA LEU A 17 24.83 -26.74 30.99
C LEU A 17 25.80 -25.91 30.13
N VAL A 18 27.08 -26.27 30.11
CA VAL A 18 28.09 -25.60 29.27
C VAL A 18 27.82 -25.83 27.78
N MET A 19 27.39 -27.03 27.37
CA MET A 19 26.99 -27.27 25.97
C MET A 19 25.75 -26.48 25.56
N VAL A 20 24.74 -26.38 26.43
CA VAL A 20 23.53 -25.58 26.15
C VAL A 20 23.88 -24.10 26.01
N ILE A 21 24.72 -23.56 26.90
CA ILE A 21 25.18 -22.16 26.81
C ILE A 21 26.00 -21.95 25.53
N ALA A 22 26.89 -22.86 25.16
CA ALA A 22 27.69 -22.75 23.95
C ALA A 22 26.83 -22.79 22.67
N VAL A 23 25.77 -23.61 22.63
CA VAL A 23 24.82 -23.66 21.52
C VAL A 23 23.96 -22.40 21.44
N VAL A 24 23.50 -21.88 22.58
CA VAL A 24 22.72 -20.63 22.64
C VAL A 24 23.57 -19.42 22.25
N VAL A 25 24.82 -19.34 22.71
CA VAL A 25 25.77 -18.27 22.33
C VAL A 25 26.18 -18.41 20.86
N GLY A 26 26.36 -19.63 20.36
CA GLY A 26 26.60 -19.89 18.93
C GLY A 26 25.42 -19.45 18.04
N LEU A 27 24.19 -19.74 18.44
CA LEU A 27 22.97 -19.30 17.75
C LEU A 27 22.81 -17.77 17.79
N LEU A 28 23.12 -17.13 18.93
CA LEU A 28 23.11 -15.67 19.06
C LEU A 28 24.19 -15.02 18.18
N LEU A 29 25.38 -15.61 18.07
CA LEU A 29 26.46 -15.10 17.21
C LEU A 29 26.16 -15.29 15.72
N VAL A 30 25.57 -16.41 15.31
CA VAL A 30 25.11 -16.63 13.92
C VAL A 30 23.97 -15.65 13.56
N SER A 31 23.08 -15.34 14.51
CA SER A 31 22.06 -14.31 14.31
C SER A 31 22.67 -12.91 14.15
N SER A 32 23.74 -12.59 14.88
CA SER A 32 24.39 -11.28 14.77
C SER A 32 25.10 -11.07 13.43
N THR A 33 25.71 -12.12 12.85
CA THR A 33 26.31 -12.04 11.51
C THR A 33 25.27 -11.95 10.41
N ALA A 34 24.11 -12.60 10.58
CA ALA A 34 22.98 -12.44 9.67
C ALA A 34 22.39 -11.02 9.73
N VAL A 35 22.31 -10.42 10.92
CA VAL A 35 21.81 -9.05 11.10
C VAL A 35 22.76 -8.00 10.50
N THR A 36 24.08 -8.21 10.53
CA THR A 36 25.03 -7.31 9.85
C THR A 36 24.98 -7.39 8.32
N SER A 37 24.53 -8.51 7.75
CA SER A 37 24.30 -8.62 6.29
C SER A 37 23.02 -7.92 5.84
N TYR A 38 22.07 -7.67 6.74
CA TYR A 38 20.85 -6.91 6.44
C TYR A 38 21.06 -5.39 6.50
N HIS A 39 21.95 -4.90 7.37
CA HIS A 39 22.26 -3.46 7.46
C HIS A 39 23.22 -2.95 6.38
N ALA A 40 23.88 -3.84 5.64
CA ALA A 40 24.72 -3.48 4.49
C ALA A 40 23.94 -3.33 3.16
N TYR A 41 22.62 -3.53 3.17
CA TYR A 41 21.74 -3.27 2.03
C TYR A 41 21.02 -1.91 2.11
N ALA A 42 21.31 -1.11 3.14
CA ALA A 42 20.71 0.19 3.42
C ALA A 42 21.40 1.36 2.67
N GLN A 43 22.06 1.09 1.54
CA GLN A 43 22.70 2.15 0.77
C GLN A 43 22.82 1.78 -0.71
N ASP A 44 21.74 1.97 -1.48
CA ASP A 44 21.81 2.85 -2.66
C ASP A 44 20.39 3.17 -3.17
N LEU A 45 19.98 4.44 -3.02
CA LEU A 45 19.00 5.32 -3.70
C LEU A 45 18.01 4.84 -4.80
N SER A 46 17.89 3.54 -5.09
CA SER A 46 17.04 2.96 -6.14
C SER A 46 15.71 2.38 -5.63
N ILE A 47 15.56 2.22 -4.31
CA ILE A 47 14.29 1.80 -3.69
C ILE A 47 13.21 2.90 -3.82
N ASP A 48 13.63 4.17 -3.85
CA ASP A 48 12.71 5.30 -4.01
C ASP A 48 12.20 5.40 -5.46
N GLU A 49 13.09 5.39 -6.46
CA GLU A 49 12.68 5.56 -7.86
C GLU A 49 11.71 4.49 -8.36
N ASP A 50 11.91 3.21 -8.02
CA ASP A 50 10.99 2.15 -8.43
C ASP A 50 9.64 2.27 -7.70
N LEU A 51 9.64 2.65 -6.41
CA LEU A 51 8.42 2.85 -5.62
C LEU A 51 7.64 4.06 -6.12
N THR A 52 8.32 5.19 -6.32
CA THR A 52 7.77 6.40 -6.95
C THR A 52 7.17 6.07 -8.31
N LEU A 53 7.93 5.43 -9.20
CA LEU A 53 7.46 5.12 -10.55
C LEU A 53 6.18 4.28 -10.52
N ILE A 54 6.14 3.21 -9.72
CA ILE A 54 4.99 2.32 -9.67
C ILE A 54 3.80 2.96 -8.98
N THR A 55 3.99 3.69 -7.89
CA THR A 55 2.91 4.39 -7.20
C THR A 55 2.27 5.41 -8.14
N SER A 56 3.08 6.26 -8.78
CA SER A 56 2.59 7.24 -9.75
C SER A 56 1.90 6.60 -10.96
N ILE A 57 2.39 5.46 -11.47
CA ILE A 57 1.69 4.72 -12.54
C ILE A 57 0.29 4.30 -12.08
N GLU A 58 0.17 3.80 -10.85
CA GLU A 58 -1.10 3.38 -10.29
C GLU A 58 -2.05 4.56 -10.05
N GLU A 59 -1.55 5.70 -9.56
CA GLU A 59 -2.32 6.94 -9.41
C GLU A 59 -2.81 7.49 -10.75
N ILE A 60 -1.92 7.55 -11.76
CA ILE A 60 -2.29 7.90 -13.14
C ILE A 60 -3.44 7.00 -13.63
N ARG A 61 -3.35 5.68 -13.41
CA ARG A 61 -4.44 4.74 -13.76
C ARG A 61 -5.73 5.05 -13.00
N GLY A 62 -5.63 5.49 -11.75
CA GLY A 62 -6.74 5.98 -10.92
C GLY A 62 -7.48 7.16 -11.57
N HIS A 63 -6.76 8.24 -11.89
CA HIS A 63 -7.37 9.40 -12.54
C HIS A 63 -7.97 9.06 -13.92
N LEU A 64 -7.26 8.30 -14.75
CA LEU A 64 -7.77 7.94 -16.08
C LEU A 64 -9.05 7.09 -15.99
N MET A 65 -9.17 6.24 -14.96
CA MET A 65 -10.42 5.55 -14.66
C MET A 65 -11.54 6.53 -14.31
N GLN A 66 -11.27 7.55 -13.49
CA GLN A 66 -12.27 8.59 -13.16
C GLN A 66 -12.63 9.47 -14.36
N ALA A 67 -11.69 9.73 -15.27
CA ALA A 67 -11.97 10.40 -16.53
C ALA A 67 -12.99 9.59 -17.37
N LEU A 68 -12.84 8.27 -17.44
CA LEU A 68 -13.81 7.39 -18.11
C LEU A 68 -15.16 7.35 -17.40
N ASN A 69 -15.17 7.23 -16.07
CA ASN A 69 -16.40 7.20 -15.28
C ASN A 69 -17.21 8.48 -15.50
N ASN A 70 -16.57 9.64 -15.40
CA ASN A 70 -17.21 10.93 -15.64
C ASN A 70 -17.67 11.10 -17.08
N LYS A 71 -16.86 10.67 -18.06
CA LYS A 71 -17.26 10.68 -19.47
C LYS A 71 -18.51 9.82 -19.72
N SER A 72 -18.62 8.67 -19.06
CA SER A 72 -19.73 7.73 -19.23
C SER A 72 -21.09 8.31 -18.80
N ILE A 73 -21.08 9.23 -17.84
CA ILE A 73 -22.29 9.92 -17.34
C ILE A 73 -22.45 11.33 -17.93
N GLY A 74 -21.61 11.72 -18.90
CA GLY A 74 -21.67 13.01 -19.59
C GLY A 74 -21.05 14.19 -18.82
N ASN A 75 -20.34 13.93 -17.72
CA ASN A 75 -19.65 14.96 -16.94
C ASN A 75 -18.28 15.29 -17.55
N ASN A 76 -18.28 16.02 -18.67
CA ASN A 76 -17.05 16.33 -19.39
C ASN A 76 -16.07 17.20 -18.58
N ASP A 77 -16.56 18.10 -17.72
CA ASP A 77 -15.68 18.99 -16.95
C ASP A 77 -14.81 18.20 -15.96
N MET A 78 -15.42 17.27 -15.21
CA MET A 78 -14.69 16.35 -14.34
C MET A 78 -13.83 15.36 -15.14
N ALA A 79 -14.31 14.89 -16.29
CA ALA A 79 -13.51 14.02 -17.14
C ALA A 79 -12.24 14.73 -17.67
N VAL A 80 -12.32 16.02 -17.96
CA VAL A 80 -11.17 16.86 -18.34
C VAL A 80 -10.21 17.06 -17.17
N ALA A 81 -10.74 17.35 -15.97
CA ALA A 81 -9.92 17.52 -14.76
C ALA A 81 -9.10 16.26 -14.48
N HIS A 82 -9.76 15.11 -14.37
CA HIS A 82 -9.12 13.81 -14.16
C HIS A 82 -8.16 13.41 -15.27
N ALA A 83 -8.46 13.71 -16.53
CA ALA A 83 -7.51 13.47 -17.61
C ALA A 83 -6.25 14.34 -17.51
N GLY A 84 -6.31 15.47 -16.80
CA GLY A 84 -5.23 16.45 -16.65
C GLY A 84 -4.30 16.20 -15.47
N HIS A 85 -4.84 15.70 -14.36
CA HIS A 85 -4.10 15.39 -13.12
C HIS A 85 -2.82 14.56 -13.39
N PRO A 86 -2.85 13.47 -14.19
CA PRO A 86 -1.66 12.70 -14.56
C PRO A 86 -0.45 13.52 -15.07
N ALA A 87 -0.70 14.51 -15.92
CA ALA A 87 0.36 15.34 -16.49
C ALA A 87 0.81 16.44 -15.51
N ALA A 88 -0.11 16.93 -14.67
CA ALA A 88 0.12 18.03 -13.75
C ALA A 88 0.89 17.59 -12.49
N GLU A 89 0.54 16.43 -11.94
CA GLU A 89 1.08 15.95 -10.66
C GLU A 89 2.28 15.02 -10.83
N TYR A 90 2.18 14.01 -11.71
CA TYR A 90 3.14 12.90 -11.69
C TYR A 90 4.22 12.97 -12.75
N LEU A 91 3.93 13.59 -13.90
CA LEU A 91 4.83 13.53 -15.06
C LEU A 91 6.21 14.14 -14.78
N ALA A 92 6.29 15.21 -13.98
CA ALA A 92 7.57 15.83 -13.63
C ALA A 92 8.47 14.91 -12.79
N GLU A 93 7.85 14.08 -11.94
CA GLU A 93 8.53 13.17 -11.04
C GLU A 93 8.99 11.88 -11.73
N ILE A 94 8.11 11.24 -12.52
CA ILE A 94 8.45 9.98 -13.20
C ILE A 94 9.30 10.16 -14.45
N ALA A 95 9.26 11.33 -15.08
CA ALA A 95 10.01 11.62 -16.30
C ALA A 95 11.51 11.31 -16.20
N PRO A 96 12.27 11.86 -15.23
CA PRO A 96 13.70 11.58 -15.11
C PRO A 96 13.99 10.10 -14.83
N ILE A 97 13.07 9.35 -14.20
CA ILE A 97 13.24 7.93 -13.91
C ILE A 97 13.14 7.11 -15.20
N ILE A 98 12.11 7.35 -16.00
CA ILE A 98 11.87 6.64 -17.27
C ILE A 98 12.94 7.06 -18.29
N GLU A 99 13.28 8.35 -18.39
CA GLU A 99 14.22 8.87 -19.39
C GLU A 99 15.61 8.23 -19.30
N LYS A 100 16.09 7.94 -18.08
CA LYS A 100 17.37 7.25 -17.85
C LYS A 100 17.45 5.88 -18.53
N LYS A 101 16.31 5.20 -18.66
CA LYS A 101 16.21 3.80 -19.13
C LYS A 101 15.63 3.71 -20.55
N ASN A 102 14.67 4.55 -20.88
CA ASN A 102 13.98 4.57 -22.17
C ASN A 102 13.46 5.99 -22.51
N PRO A 103 14.27 6.84 -23.17
CA PRO A 103 13.90 8.22 -23.49
C PRO A 103 12.76 8.32 -24.53
N GLU A 104 12.61 7.34 -25.42
CA GLU A 104 11.52 7.33 -26.39
C GLU A 104 10.16 7.08 -25.71
N LEU A 105 10.12 6.14 -24.75
CA LEU A 105 8.93 5.82 -23.98
C LEU A 105 8.38 7.04 -23.22
N ILE A 106 9.24 7.76 -22.49
CA ILE A 106 8.79 8.95 -21.76
C ILE A 106 8.34 10.07 -22.69
N ASN A 107 8.95 10.22 -23.87
CA ASN A 107 8.52 11.23 -24.82
C ASN A 107 7.12 10.94 -25.35
N GLU A 108 6.81 9.67 -25.66
CA GLU A 108 5.47 9.27 -26.08
C GLU A 108 4.44 9.40 -24.95
N LEU A 109 4.76 8.91 -23.76
CA LEU A 109 3.88 9.00 -22.59
C LEU A 109 3.54 10.46 -22.27
N ARG A 110 4.55 11.33 -22.24
CA ARG A 110 4.39 12.78 -22.05
C ARG A 110 3.44 13.39 -23.08
N ASP A 111 3.66 13.10 -24.36
CA ASP A 111 2.85 13.66 -25.44
C ASP A 111 1.37 13.28 -25.29
N LYS A 112 1.09 12.01 -24.96
CA LYS A 112 -0.27 11.53 -24.75
C LYS A 112 -0.93 12.16 -23.52
N LEU A 113 -0.26 12.12 -22.37
CA LEU A 113 -0.80 12.67 -21.12
C LEU A 113 -1.10 14.17 -21.23
N VAL A 114 -0.19 14.96 -21.82
CA VAL A 114 -0.38 16.41 -21.98
C VAL A 114 -1.53 16.75 -22.93
N LYS A 115 -1.73 15.95 -23.99
CA LYS A 115 -2.77 16.23 -24.98
C LYS A 115 -4.15 15.72 -24.56
N LEU A 116 -4.23 14.67 -23.73
CA LEU A 116 -5.48 13.98 -23.41
C LEU A 116 -6.60 14.94 -22.94
N PRO A 117 -6.38 15.87 -21.98
CA PRO A 117 -7.44 16.74 -21.45
C PRO A 117 -8.11 17.58 -22.54
N SER A 118 -7.32 18.07 -23.50
CA SER A 118 -7.83 18.89 -24.61
C SER A 118 -8.68 18.09 -25.60
N LYS A 119 -8.48 16.78 -25.69
CA LYS A 119 -9.25 15.88 -26.56
C LYS A 119 -10.60 15.54 -25.94
N VAL A 120 -10.66 15.35 -24.62
CA VAL A 120 -11.84 14.84 -23.88
C VAL A 120 -13.17 15.51 -24.31
N PRO A 121 -13.29 16.84 -24.45
CA PRO A 121 -14.57 17.46 -24.83
C PRO A 121 -15.06 17.08 -26.24
N SER A 122 -14.14 16.72 -27.12
CA SER A 122 -14.39 16.52 -28.56
C SER A 122 -14.57 15.06 -28.97
N ILE A 123 -14.18 14.12 -28.12
CA ILE A 123 -14.20 12.68 -28.39
C ILE A 123 -15.34 11.98 -27.64
N SER A 124 -15.76 10.83 -28.14
CA SER A 124 -16.71 9.92 -27.49
C SER A 124 -16.09 9.16 -26.31
N TYR A 125 -16.91 8.42 -25.56
CA TYR A 125 -16.43 7.51 -24.51
C TYR A 125 -15.49 6.44 -25.08
N ASP A 126 -15.85 5.81 -26.22
CA ASP A 126 -15.04 4.76 -26.84
C ASP A 126 -13.71 5.30 -27.35
N GLU A 127 -13.69 6.50 -27.92
CA GLU A 127 -12.45 7.17 -28.34
C GLU A 127 -11.57 7.56 -27.15
N LEU A 128 -12.16 8.05 -26.04
CA LEU A 128 -11.42 8.31 -24.80
C LEU A 128 -10.80 7.02 -24.24
N ARG A 129 -11.56 5.92 -24.26
CA ARG A 129 -11.07 4.61 -23.84
C ARG A 129 -9.88 4.15 -24.68
N ILE A 130 -9.93 4.31 -26.00
CA ILE A 130 -8.80 3.97 -26.89
C ILE A 130 -7.54 4.78 -26.54
N GLU A 131 -7.68 6.08 -26.27
CA GLU A 131 -6.55 6.93 -25.87
C GLU A 131 -5.97 6.50 -24.51
N ILE A 132 -6.82 6.15 -23.56
CA ILE A 132 -6.41 5.66 -22.23
C ILE A 132 -5.75 4.28 -22.32
N ASP A 133 -6.30 3.34 -23.10
CA ASP A 133 -5.70 2.03 -23.30
C ASP A 133 -4.30 2.16 -23.93
N ALA A 134 -4.10 3.13 -24.83
CA ALA A 134 -2.79 3.42 -25.39
C ALA A 134 -1.81 4.04 -24.37
N ILE A 135 -2.30 4.84 -23.42
CA ILE A 135 -1.49 5.34 -22.30
C ILE A 135 -1.14 4.19 -21.36
N ASP A 136 -2.10 3.33 -21.02
CA ASP A 136 -1.90 2.20 -20.11
C ASP A 136 -0.86 1.21 -20.63
N ALA A 137 -0.81 0.98 -21.96
CA ALA A 137 0.26 0.19 -22.57
C ALA A 137 1.66 0.79 -22.33
N LEU A 138 1.80 2.12 -22.42
CA LEU A 138 3.08 2.79 -22.13
C LEU A 138 3.41 2.78 -20.64
N LEU A 139 2.40 2.89 -19.76
CA LEU A 139 2.58 2.75 -18.32
C LEU A 139 3.01 1.32 -17.96
N GLU A 140 2.49 0.31 -18.65
CA GLU A 140 2.93 -1.07 -18.49
C GLU A 140 4.39 -1.24 -18.92
N ASP A 141 4.77 -0.70 -20.07
CA ASP A 141 6.17 -0.68 -20.51
C ASP A 141 7.09 0.03 -19.49
N ALA A 142 6.62 1.15 -18.91
CA ALA A 142 7.35 1.88 -17.87
C ALA A 142 7.46 1.05 -16.58
N SER A 143 6.40 0.37 -16.17
CA SER A 143 6.41 -0.50 -14.99
C SER A 143 7.42 -1.64 -15.12
N ASN A 144 7.68 -2.13 -16.34
CA ASN A 144 8.66 -3.17 -16.61
C ASN A 144 10.12 -2.70 -16.45
N LEU A 145 10.35 -1.38 -16.35
CA LEU A 145 11.67 -0.79 -16.12
C LEU A 145 12.15 -0.91 -14.67
N ILE A 146 11.27 -1.23 -13.71
CA ILE A 146 11.70 -1.46 -12.33
C ILE A 146 12.65 -2.64 -12.23
N ARG A 147 13.44 -2.69 -11.16
CA ARG A 147 14.40 -3.76 -10.94
C ARG A 147 13.69 -5.10 -10.71
N ASP A 148 14.32 -6.18 -11.17
CA ASP A 148 13.71 -7.52 -11.14
C ASP A 148 13.46 -8.02 -9.71
N GLU A 149 14.30 -7.61 -8.73
CA GLU A 149 14.06 -7.92 -7.31
C GLU A 149 12.75 -7.34 -6.77
N ASN A 150 12.29 -6.21 -7.32
CA ASN A 150 11.06 -5.55 -6.89
C ASN A 150 9.82 -6.19 -7.52
N LYS A 151 9.92 -6.67 -8.77
CA LYS A 151 8.78 -7.29 -9.50
C LYS A 151 8.15 -8.45 -8.72
N GLY A 152 8.97 -9.28 -8.07
CA GLY A 152 8.52 -10.42 -7.26
C GLY A 152 8.45 -10.15 -5.75
N SER A 153 8.77 -8.95 -5.29
CA SER A 153 8.85 -8.64 -3.86
C SER A 153 7.48 -8.28 -3.30
N VAL A 154 6.94 -9.15 -2.44
CA VAL A 154 5.71 -8.87 -1.68
C VAL A 154 5.86 -7.59 -0.87
N GLN A 155 7.03 -7.36 -0.26
CA GLN A 155 7.28 -6.15 0.52
C GLN A 155 7.19 -4.89 -0.35
N PHE A 156 7.78 -4.91 -1.55
CA PHE A 156 7.72 -3.77 -2.46
C PHE A 156 6.27 -3.41 -2.82
N TRP A 157 5.46 -4.41 -3.15
CA TRP A 157 4.05 -4.17 -3.48
C TRP A 157 3.19 -3.76 -2.26
N LEU A 158 3.57 -4.20 -1.05
CA LEU A 158 2.95 -3.70 0.19
C LEU A 158 3.27 -2.22 0.41
N GLU A 159 4.51 -1.78 0.17
CA GLU A 159 4.85 -0.35 0.23
C GLU A 159 4.07 0.46 -0.81
N VAL A 160 3.98 0.00 -2.07
CA VAL A 160 3.13 0.64 -3.10
C VAL A 160 1.68 0.78 -2.60
N THR A 161 1.12 -0.30 -2.03
CA THR A 161 -0.26 -0.31 -1.52
C THR A 161 -0.43 0.70 -0.39
N LYS A 162 0.55 0.79 0.52
CA LYS A 162 0.54 1.72 1.64
C LYS A 162 0.63 3.17 1.14
N THR A 163 1.56 3.47 0.24
CA THR A 163 1.71 4.83 -0.32
C THR A 163 0.43 5.29 -1.01
N LEU A 164 -0.21 4.42 -1.82
CA LEU A 164 -1.50 4.73 -2.43
C LEU A 164 -2.60 5.04 -1.40
N LEU A 165 -2.64 4.33 -0.28
CA LEU A 165 -3.59 4.59 0.80
C LEU A 165 -3.28 5.89 1.57
N GLU A 166 -2.00 6.21 1.74
CA GLU A 166 -1.56 7.48 2.33
C GLU A 166 -1.96 8.66 1.46
N HIS A 167 -1.72 8.60 0.15
CA HIS A 167 -2.15 9.63 -0.79
C HIS A 167 -3.67 9.70 -0.88
N ALA A 168 -4.37 8.57 -0.91
CA ALA A 168 -5.84 8.56 -0.89
C ALA A 168 -6.44 9.26 0.33
N LYS A 169 -5.77 9.19 1.49
CA LYS A 169 -6.18 9.91 2.70
C LYS A 169 -5.98 11.42 2.52
N ASP A 170 -4.84 11.82 1.96
CA ASP A 170 -4.52 13.23 1.73
C ASP A 170 -5.52 13.85 0.73
N GLU A 171 -5.79 13.18 -0.40
CA GLU A 171 -6.82 13.59 -1.38
C GLU A 171 -8.22 13.69 -0.75
N TYR A 172 -8.56 12.75 0.15
CA TYR A 172 -9.86 12.78 0.82
C TYR A 172 -9.99 13.97 1.77
N GLU A 173 -8.91 14.35 2.46
CA GLU A 173 -8.85 15.52 3.33
C GLU A 173 -9.03 16.82 2.53
N GLU A 174 -8.51 16.88 1.30
CA GLU A 174 -8.74 18.01 0.39
C GLU A 174 -10.16 18.03 -0.19
N GLY A 175 -10.71 16.83 -0.45
CA GLY A 175 -12.04 16.63 -1.03
C GLY A 175 -13.21 16.80 -0.07
N VAL A 176 -13.02 16.54 1.23
CA VAL A 176 -14.11 16.44 2.22
C VAL A 176 -13.79 17.19 3.51
N GLU A 177 -14.65 18.18 3.85
CA GLU A 177 -14.58 18.94 5.10
C GLU A 177 -14.95 18.06 6.33
N GLU A 178 -14.61 18.52 7.55
CA GLU A 178 -14.81 17.80 8.81
C GLU A 178 -16.23 17.22 9.03
N GLU A 179 -17.28 17.88 8.50
CA GLU A 179 -18.67 17.45 8.63
C GLU A 179 -19.14 16.44 7.56
N GLY A 180 -18.22 15.92 6.72
CA GLY A 180 -18.56 15.02 5.62
C GLY A 180 -19.11 15.73 4.39
N LYS A 181 -18.93 17.05 4.30
CA LYS A 181 -19.31 17.86 3.15
C LYS A 181 -18.20 17.80 2.10
N VAL A 182 -18.54 17.37 0.88
CA VAL A 182 -17.62 17.39 -0.25
C VAL A 182 -17.36 18.83 -0.68
N SER A 183 -16.15 19.34 -0.42
CA SER A 183 -15.65 20.66 -0.82
C SER A 183 -15.08 20.65 -2.23
N SER A 184 -14.41 19.55 -2.59
CA SER A 184 -13.86 19.32 -3.92
C SER A 184 -14.26 17.93 -4.41
N ALA A 185 -15.12 17.88 -5.42
CA ALA A 185 -15.57 16.61 -5.99
C ALA A 185 -14.45 15.87 -6.72
N VAL A 186 -13.47 16.60 -7.27
CA VAL A 186 -12.35 16.00 -8.02
C VAL A 186 -11.42 15.25 -7.06
N GLU A 187 -10.96 15.89 -5.97
CA GLU A 187 -10.08 15.22 -4.99
C GLU A 187 -10.81 14.08 -4.25
N TYR A 188 -12.13 14.22 -4.01
CA TYR A 188 -12.93 13.12 -3.47
C TYR A 188 -12.95 11.90 -4.40
N GLU A 189 -13.08 12.11 -5.71
CA GLU A 189 -13.05 11.03 -6.71
C GLU A 189 -11.65 10.44 -6.88
N ASP A 190 -10.60 11.24 -6.74
CA ASP A 190 -9.20 10.79 -6.76
C ASP A 190 -8.87 9.91 -5.56
N ALA A 191 -9.26 10.32 -4.36
CA ALA A 191 -9.16 9.51 -3.16
C ALA A 191 -9.82 8.12 -3.33
N GLN A 192 -11.04 8.09 -3.87
CA GLN A 192 -11.74 6.83 -4.15
C GLN A 192 -10.99 5.97 -5.17
N ALA A 193 -10.44 6.60 -6.21
CA ALA A 193 -9.68 5.89 -7.24
C ALA A 193 -8.41 5.28 -6.66
N PHE A 194 -7.66 6.01 -5.83
CA PHE A 194 -6.42 5.53 -5.23
C PHE A 194 -6.65 4.35 -4.27
N VAL A 195 -7.74 4.36 -3.49
CA VAL A 195 -8.15 3.18 -2.69
C VAL A 195 -8.44 1.98 -3.60
N ALA A 196 -9.13 2.19 -4.73
CA ALA A 196 -9.42 1.11 -5.68
C ALA A 196 -8.14 0.56 -6.35
N ARG A 197 -7.16 1.43 -6.63
CA ARG A 197 -5.85 1.01 -7.14
C ARG A 197 -5.05 0.25 -6.10
N ALA A 198 -5.03 0.70 -4.85
CA ALA A 198 -4.40 -0.01 -3.74
C ALA A 198 -4.99 -1.42 -3.57
N GLU A 199 -6.32 -1.57 -3.64
CA GLU A 199 -6.99 -2.87 -3.59
C GLU A 199 -6.62 -3.76 -4.78
N HIS A 200 -6.50 -3.17 -5.98
CA HIS A 200 -6.07 -3.88 -7.18
C HIS A 200 -4.64 -4.40 -7.06
N VAL A 201 -3.70 -3.57 -6.59
CA VAL A 201 -2.30 -3.95 -6.33
C VAL A 201 -2.25 -5.09 -5.30
N PHE A 202 -2.98 -4.96 -4.20
CA PHE A 202 -3.09 -6.01 -3.20
C PHE A 202 -3.58 -7.33 -3.81
N THR A 203 -4.69 -7.29 -4.53
CA THR A 203 -5.31 -8.50 -5.12
C THR A 203 -4.41 -9.19 -6.13
N SER A 204 -3.72 -8.41 -6.97
CA SER A 204 -2.94 -8.92 -8.10
C SER A 204 -1.50 -9.32 -7.76
N LYS A 205 -0.88 -8.64 -6.79
CA LYS A 205 0.55 -8.83 -6.46
C LYS A 205 0.80 -9.47 -5.09
N ILE A 206 -0.13 -9.34 -4.15
CA ILE A 206 0.13 -9.62 -2.73
C ILE A 206 -0.72 -10.80 -2.23
N LYS A 207 -2.01 -10.82 -2.54
CA LYS A 207 -3.00 -11.74 -1.96
C LYS A 207 -2.60 -13.22 -2.03
N GLY A 208 -2.03 -13.65 -3.16
CA GLY A 208 -1.59 -15.03 -3.35
C GLY A 208 -0.39 -15.46 -2.49
N ASN A 209 0.32 -14.49 -1.89
CA ASN A 209 1.55 -14.68 -1.12
C ASN A 209 1.35 -14.47 0.39
N VAL A 210 0.15 -14.11 0.83
CA VAL A 210 -0.21 -13.95 2.24
C VAL A 210 -1.14 -15.07 2.70
N GLY A 211 -1.17 -15.36 4.00
CA GLY A 211 -2.11 -16.35 4.56
C GLY A 211 -3.56 -15.96 4.30
N SER A 212 -4.44 -16.95 4.09
CA SER A 212 -5.87 -16.72 3.79
C SER A 212 -6.55 -15.80 4.80
N ASP A 213 -6.22 -15.94 6.08
CA ASP A 213 -6.81 -15.15 7.16
C ASP A 213 -6.41 -13.67 7.06
N ILE A 214 -5.15 -13.39 6.72
CA ILE A 214 -4.67 -12.02 6.44
C ILE A 214 -5.39 -11.46 5.21
N GLY A 215 -5.51 -12.28 4.17
CA GLY A 215 -6.18 -11.91 2.93
C GLY A 215 -7.59 -11.39 3.18
N VAL A 216 -8.39 -12.14 3.94
CA VAL A 216 -9.76 -11.77 4.30
C VAL A 216 -9.81 -10.50 5.15
N VAL A 217 -8.86 -10.31 6.07
CA VAL A 217 -8.79 -9.09 6.90
C VAL A 217 -8.51 -7.85 6.03
N ILE A 218 -7.57 -7.93 5.09
CA ILE A 218 -7.22 -6.81 4.21
C ILE A 218 -8.36 -6.50 3.22
N GLU A 219 -9.03 -7.51 2.66
CA GLU A 219 -10.20 -7.31 1.80
C GLU A 219 -11.34 -6.59 2.55
N ARG A 220 -11.57 -7.01 3.79
CA ARG A 220 -12.56 -6.34 4.64
C ARG A 220 -12.18 -4.89 4.93
N PHE A 221 -10.90 -4.61 5.15
CA PHE A 221 -10.41 -3.24 5.30
C PHE A 221 -10.75 -2.37 4.08
N PHE A 222 -10.43 -2.82 2.86
CA PHE A 222 -10.77 -2.07 1.65
C PHE A 222 -12.27 -1.84 1.54
N SER A 223 -13.09 -2.85 1.88
CA SER A 223 -14.54 -2.71 1.93
C SER A 223 -15.00 -1.65 2.95
N ASP A 224 -14.40 -1.62 4.14
CA ASP A 224 -14.76 -0.69 5.21
C ASP A 224 -14.36 0.75 4.87
N VAL A 225 -13.19 0.96 4.26
CA VAL A 225 -12.73 2.29 3.79
C VAL A 225 -13.64 2.80 2.68
N LYS A 226 -13.88 2.01 1.63
CA LYS A 226 -14.76 2.40 0.52
C LYS A 226 -16.16 2.75 1.00
N MET A 227 -16.72 1.95 1.90
CA MET A 227 -18.02 2.24 2.52
C MET A 227 -18.01 3.57 3.29
N ALA A 228 -16.97 3.84 4.07
CA ALA A 228 -16.84 5.10 4.79
C ALA A 228 -16.71 6.30 3.83
N MET A 229 -15.98 6.15 2.72
CA MET A 229 -15.86 7.17 1.69
C MET A 229 -17.22 7.43 1.00
N ASP A 230 -17.96 6.40 0.64
CA ASP A 230 -19.30 6.50 0.02
C ASP A 230 -20.30 7.20 0.92
N GLU A 231 -20.26 6.87 2.22
CA GLU A 231 -21.03 7.51 3.29
C GLU A 231 -20.56 8.93 3.63
N LYS A 232 -19.48 9.41 2.98
CA LYS A 232 -18.88 10.73 3.19
C LYS A 232 -18.58 10.97 4.66
N ARG A 233 -17.97 9.98 5.32
CA ARG A 233 -17.48 10.13 6.69
C ARG A 233 -16.38 11.19 6.74
N SER A 234 -16.08 11.73 7.91
CA SER A 234 -15.05 12.77 8.05
C SER A 234 -13.67 12.25 7.62
N ALA A 235 -12.79 13.16 7.20
CA ALA A 235 -11.40 12.84 6.87
C ALA A 235 -10.68 12.14 8.04
N ASP A 236 -10.91 12.58 9.27
CA ASP A 236 -10.43 11.90 10.49
C ASP A 236 -10.85 10.43 10.54
N ARG A 237 -12.09 10.12 10.16
CA ARG A 237 -12.57 8.75 10.16
C ARG A 237 -11.91 7.90 9.08
N ILE A 238 -11.66 8.46 7.90
CA ILE A 238 -10.91 7.76 6.84
C ILE A 238 -9.47 7.51 7.30
N LYS A 239 -8.83 8.52 7.88
CA LYS A 239 -7.49 8.42 8.46
C LYS A 239 -7.39 7.33 9.52
N GLU A 240 -8.32 7.29 10.48
CA GLU A 240 -8.37 6.23 11.50
C GLU A 240 -8.46 4.82 10.90
N LEU A 241 -9.23 4.65 9.82
CA LEU A 241 -9.36 3.36 9.15
C LEU A 241 -8.08 2.96 8.42
N VAL A 242 -7.49 3.89 7.67
CA VAL A 242 -6.24 3.68 6.91
C VAL A 242 -5.07 3.41 7.87
N ASP A 243 -4.85 4.28 8.85
CA ASP A 243 -3.76 4.16 9.84
C ASP A 243 -3.93 2.91 10.72
N GLY A 244 -5.15 2.43 10.91
CA GLY A 244 -5.44 1.21 11.67
C GLY A 244 -5.00 -0.09 10.98
N VAL A 245 -4.82 -0.07 9.64
CA VAL A 245 -4.49 -1.28 8.85
C VAL A 245 -3.09 -1.27 8.30
N ILE A 246 -2.46 -0.10 8.13
CA ILE A 246 -1.05 0.01 7.78
C ILE A 246 -0.14 -0.87 8.66
N PRO A 247 -0.33 -0.98 9.99
CA PRO A 247 0.48 -1.87 10.83
C PRO A 247 0.19 -3.38 10.66
N VAL A 248 -0.97 -3.72 10.07
CA VAL A 248 -1.38 -5.13 9.84
C VAL A 248 -0.82 -5.65 8.52
N ILE A 249 -0.51 -4.76 7.57
CA ILE A 249 0.36 -5.04 6.44
C ILE A 249 1.72 -5.46 7.03
N PRO A 250 2.12 -6.73 6.91
CA PRO A 250 3.21 -7.27 7.71
C PRO A 250 4.52 -6.54 7.40
N GLU A 251 5.00 -5.75 8.36
CA GLU A 251 6.39 -5.31 8.40
C GLU A 251 7.27 -6.54 8.71
N PHE A 252 7.82 -7.17 7.66
CA PHE A 252 8.87 -8.21 7.72
C PHE A 252 8.51 -9.61 8.27
N PRO A 253 9.46 -10.56 8.12
CA PRO A 253 9.29 -11.76 7.31
C PRO A 253 8.33 -12.77 7.96
N VAL A 254 7.70 -13.57 7.10
CA VAL A 254 6.63 -14.57 7.31
C VAL A 254 6.82 -15.58 8.45
N ASN A 255 7.89 -15.51 9.25
CA ASN A 255 8.26 -16.48 10.27
C ASN A 255 7.87 -16.14 11.72
N LEU A 256 7.16 -15.04 11.99
CA LEU A 256 6.72 -14.70 13.36
C LEU A 256 5.20 -14.48 13.53
N MET A 257 4.40 -14.93 12.56
CA MET A 257 2.97 -14.66 12.53
C MET A 257 2.14 -15.67 13.36
N LEU A 258 2.39 -15.74 14.67
CA LEU A 258 1.53 -16.47 15.61
C LEU A 258 1.06 -15.62 16.81
N VAL A 259 1.42 -14.33 16.88
CA VAL A 259 1.16 -13.52 18.09
C VAL A 259 0.18 -12.36 17.88
N PHE A 260 0.01 -11.82 16.66
CA PHE A 260 -0.73 -10.56 16.47
C PHE A 260 -2.24 -10.67 16.21
N VAL A 261 -2.77 -11.85 15.83
CA VAL A 261 -4.20 -12.02 15.53
C VAL A 261 -5.10 -11.86 16.77
N GLY A 262 -4.55 -12.00 17.98
CA GLY A 262 -5.32 -11.87 19.23
C GLY A 262 -5.65 -10.43 19.67
N VAL A 263 -4.86 -9.44 19.26
CA VAL A 263 -4.95 -8.09 19.86
C VAL A 263 -5.91 -7.18 19.11
N VAL A 264 -5.94 -7.23 17.77
CA VAL A 264 -6.79 -6.34 16.95
C VAL A 264 -8.27 -6.73 17.00
N VAL A 265 -8.57 -8.03 17.05
CA VAL A 265 -9.95 -8.53 17.20
C VAL A 265 -10.56 -8.10 18.55
N SER A 266 -9.73 -7.95 19.58
CA SER A 266 -10.19 -7.52 20.91
C SER A 266 -10.56 -6.03 20.97
N ALA A 267 -9.83 -5.16 20.26
CA ALA A 267 -10.11 -3.72 20.28
C ALA A 267 -11.42 -3.36 19.53
N ILE A 268 -11.73 -4.06 18.45
CA ILE A 268 -12.96 -3.82 17.66
C ILE A 268 -14.20 -4.44 18.32
N LEU A 269 -14.05 -5.49 19.14
CA LEU A 269 -15.17 -6.10 19.88
C LEU A 269 -15.50 -5.36 21.19
N VAL A 270 -14.52 -4.76 21.88
CA VAL A 270 -14.79 -4.05 23.15
C VAL A 270 -15.57 -2.75 22.95
N SER A 271 -15.46 -2.08 21.79
CA SER A 271 -16.24 -0.88 21.47
C SER A 271 -17.72 -1.15 21.14
N ARG A 272 -18.11 -2.41 20.90
CA ARG A 272 -19.51 -2.82 20.62
C ARG A 272 -20.27 -3.40 21.81
N VAL A 273 -19.64 -3.59 22.97
CA VAL A 273 -20.25 -4.33 24.12
C VAL A 273 -20.45 -3.47 25.38
N MET A 274 -20.06 -2.19 25.42
CA MET A 274 -20.42 -1.34 26.58
C MET A 274 -21.86 -0.80 26.47
N PRO A 275 -22.78 -1.14 27.41
CA PRO A 275 -24.09 -0.50 27.49
C PRO A 275 -23.93 0.92 28.04
N MET A 276 -24.64 1.89 27.43
CA MET A 276 -24.85 3.23 28.00
C MET A 276 -25.34 3.10 29.44
N GLY A 277 -24.50 3.52 30.38
CA GLY A 277 -24.80 3.58 31.80
C GLY A 277 -26.01 4.45 32.10
N SER A 278 -26.94 3.87 32.85
CA SER A 278 -28.15 4.45 33.39
C SER A 278 -27.94 5.81 34.05
N LYS A 279 -28.85 6.74 33.76
CA LYS A 279 -29.06 8.00 34.50
C LYS A 279 -29.21 7.70 36.00
N MET A 280 -28.44 8.38 36.84
CA MET A 280 -28.71 8.47 38.27
C MET A 280 -29.40 9.80 38.54
N LYS A 281 -30.67 9.75 38.95
CA LYS A 281 -31.39 10.90 39.52
C LYS A 281 -30.88 11.10 40.95
N ILE A 282 -30.58 12.36 41.29
CA ILE A 282 -30.55 12.87 42.67
C ILE A 282 -31.96 13.37 42.99
#